data_AF-A0A0N9DTG6-F1
#
_entry.id   AF-A0A0N9DTG6-F1
#
_cell.length_a   1.000
_cell.length_b   1.000
_cell.length_c   1.000
_cell.angle_alpha   90.00
_cell.angle_beta   90.00
_cell.angle_gamma   90.00
#
_symmetry.space_group_name_H-M   'P 1'
#
loop_
_entity.id
_entity.type
_entity.pdbx_description
1 polymer ?
#
loop_
_entity_poly.entity_id
_entity_poly.type
_entity_poly.pdbx_seq_one_letter_code
_entity_poly.pdbx_strand_id
1 'polypeptide(L)'
;DTIADRVMELRKNNETHKLVYLRGRYSPTSTELLYGTLPKIFGTPNYFSHSAICAGAEKMGPGLTQGFFGYRDYDLANTNCLVAWGTDPLASNRMVPNTIHRFGEILARGTIIVVDPRLSNAAAKAHEWLPVKPGTDGALADAIAHVLLTEGLWNREFVGDFKDGKNLFVAGETVDEAAFAEKKTHGLV
;
A
#
# COMPACT_ATOMS: atom_id res chain seq x y z
N ASP A 1 -40.17 2.69 -11.70
CA ASP A 1 -40.45 2.56 -13.15
C ASP A 1 -39.42 3.31 -13.98
N THR A 2 -39.38 4.64 -13.99
CA THR A 2 -38.49 5.44 -14.86
C THR A 2 -37.02 5.02 -14.93
N ILE A 3 -36.34 4.77 -13.79
CA ILE A 3 -34.91 4.39 -13.79
C ILE A 3 -34.74 2.97 -14.33
N ALA A 4 -35.59 2.04 -13.91
CA ALA A 4 -35.50 0.64 -14.31
C ALA A 4 -35.73 0.50 -15.82
N ASP A 5 -36.73 1.20 -16.37
CA ASP A 5 -37.06 1.16 -17.80
C ASP A 5 -35.90 1.66 -18.66
N ARG A 6 -35.26 2.76 -18.26
CA ARG A 6 -34.09 3.32 -18.96
C ARG A 6 -32.89 2.37 -18.92
N VAL A 7 -32.63 1.74 -17.79
CA VAL A 7 -31.54 0.76 -17.68
C VAL A 7 -31.82 -0.50 -18.51
N MET A 8 -33.08 -0.96 -18.53
CA MET A 8 -33.49 -2.09 -19.36
C MET A 8 -33.48 -1.78 -20.85
N GLU A 9 -33.79 -0.54 -21.25
CA GLU A 9 -33.64 -0.04 -22.62
C GLU A 9 -32.17 -0.13 -23.08
N LEU A 10 -31.23 0.34 -22.25
CA LEU A 10 -29.79 0.19 -22.53
C LEU A 10 -29.38 -1.28 -22.68
N ARG A 11 -29.92 -2.16 -21.84
CA ARG A 11 -29.65 -3.60 -21.93
C ARG A 11 -30.21 -4.21 -23.22
N LYS A 12 -31.45 -3.90 -23.57
CA LYS A 12 -32.11 -4.39 -24.80
C LYS A 12 -31.36 -3.95 -26.06
N ASN A 13 -30.80 -2.76 -26.05
CA ASN A 13 -30.07 -2.18 -27.18
C ASN A 13 -28.57 -2.58 -27.22
N ASN A 14 -28.09 -3.40 -26.27
CA ASN A 14 -26.67 -3.74 -26.11
C ASN A 14 -25.76 -2.52 -25.86
N GLU A 15 -26.28 -1.52 -25.15
CA GLU A 15 -25.62 -0.25 -24.84
C GLU A 15 -25.30 -0.10 -23.35
N THR A 16 -25.12 -1.21 -22.65
CA THR A 16 -24.89 -1.24 -21.19
C THR A 16 -23.64 -0.47 -20.76
N HIS A 17 -22.66 -0.31 -21.66
CA HIS A 17 -21.49 0.55 -21.45
C HIS A 17 -21.84 2.03 -21.27
N LYS A 18 -23.03 2.50 -21.68
CA LYS A 18 -23.48 3.88 -21.43
C LYS A 18 -23.95 4.10 -19.99
N LEU A 19 -24.20 3.03 -19.23
CA LEU A 19 -24.52 3.12 -17.81
C LEU A 19 -23.24 3.26 -16.98
N VAL A 20 -23.08 4.39 -16.30
CA VAL A 20 -22.03 4.58 -15.30
C VAL A 20 -22.62 4.45 -13.91
N TYR A 21 -21.96 3.69 -13.04
CA TYR A 21 -22.32 3.60 -11.63
C TYR A 21 -21.16 4.10 -10.77
N LEU A 22 -21.36 5.26 -10.15
CA LEU A 22 -20.42 5.87 -9.21
C LEU A 22 -20.95 5.68 -7.78
N ARG A 23 -20.09 5.24 -6.86
CA ARG A 23 -20.48 5.07 -5.45
C ARG A 23 -19.52 5.71 -4.45
N GLY A 24 -20.11 6.17 -3.34
CA GLY A 24 -19.41 6.65 -2.13
C GLY A 24 -18.96 5.53 -1.19
N ARG A 25 -18.66 5.90 0.07
CA ARG A 25 -18.18 5.00 1.13
C ARG A 25 -19.36 4.30 1.84
N TYR A 26 -19.23 2.97 2.03
CA TYR A 26 -20.02 2.00 2.83
C TYR A 26 -21.43 2.40 3.32
N SER A 27 -22.45 1.63 2.91
CA SER A 27 -23.61 1.33 3.77
C SER A 27 -23.80 -0.20 3.87
N PRO A 28 -24.16 -0.77 5.04
CA PRO A 28 -24.22 -2.23 5.25
C PRO A 28 -25.12 -2.97 4.25
N THR A 29 -26.18 -2.33 3.79
CA THR A 29 -27.17 -2.87 2.84
C THR A 29 -26.73 -2.83 1.37
N SER A 30 -25.65 -2.12 1.04
CA SER A 30 -25.22 -1.92 -0.36
C SER A 30 -24.05 -2.83 -0.77
N THR A 31 -23.50 -3.63 0.15
CA THR A 31 -22.15 -4.21 -0.01
C THR A 31 -22.00 -5.32 -1.04
N GLU A 32 -23.00 -6.19 -1.17
CA GLU A 32 -22.92 -7.33 -2.10
C GLU A 32 -23.85 -7.12 -3.29
N LEU A 33 -25.10 -6.75 -3.02
CA LEU A 33 -26.15 -6.57 -4.04
C LEU A 33 -25.87 -5.38 -4.95
N LEU A 34 -25.67 -4.19 -4.38
CA LEU A 34 -25.49 -2.97 -5.18
C LEU A 34 -24.06 -2.79 -5.69
N TYR A 35 -23.07 -3.44 -5.07
CA TYR A 35 -21.66 -3.25 -5.43
C TYR A 35 -21.08 -4.32 -6.35
N GLY A 36 -21.47 -5.57 -6.18
CA GLY A 36 -20.98 -6.66 -7.02
C GLY A 36 -22.01 -7.04 -8.05
N THR A 37 -23.21 -7.32 -7.57
CA THR A 37 -24.24 -8.00 -8.36
C THR A 37 -24.93 -7.06 -9.34
N LEU A 38 -25.27 -5.83 -8.97
CA LEU A 38 -26.03 -4.91 -9.82
C LEU A 38 -25.32 -4.56 -11.15
N PRO A 39 -24.04 -4.14 -11.17
CA PRO A 39 -23.35 -3.84 -12.43
C PRO A 39 -23.16 -5.10 -13.30
N LYS A 40 -22.91 -6.25 -12.66
CA LYS A 40 -22.78 -7.56 -13.34
C LYS A 40 -24.12 -8.00 -13.95
N ILE A 41 -25.22 -7.84 -13.23
CA ILE A 41 -26.57 -8.16 -13.72
C ILE A 41 -26.88 -7.30 -14.93
N PHE A 42 -26.66 -5.99 -14.86
CA PHE A 42 -26.94 -5.09 -15.98
C PHE A 42 -25.90 -5.16 -17.10
N GLY A 43 -24.73 -5.76 -16.85
CA GLY A 43 -23.68 -5.95 -17.85
C GLY A 43 -22.90 -4.67 -18.17
N THR A 44 -22.83 -3.70 -17.24
CA THR A 44 -21.98 -2.52 -17.43
C THR A 44 -20.57 -2.77 -16.88
N PRO A 45 -19.50 -2.46 -17.64
CA PRO A 45 -18.14 -2.44 -17.12
C PRO A 45 -17.81 -1.15 -16.35
N ASN A 46 -18.65 -0.10 -16.48
CA ASN A 46 -18.37 1.24 -15.99
C ASN A 46 -18.85 1.44 -14.54
N TYR A 47 -18.21 0.69 -13.64
CA TYR A 47 -18.52 0.69 -12.22
C TYR A 47 -17.32 1.14 -11.40
N PHE A 48 -17.46 2.28 -10.72
CA PHE A 48 -16.37 2.91 -9.97
C PHE A 48 -16.77 3.20 -8.54
N SER A 49 -15.79 3.08 -7.64
CA SER A 49 -15.98 3.32 -6.21
C SER A 49 -15.05 4.40 -5.70
N HIS A 50 -15.42 5.04 -4.58
CA HIS A 50 -14.52 5.91 -3.83
C HIS A 50 -13.13 5.29 -3.59
N SER A 51 -13.01 3.95 -3.48
CA SER A 51 -11.71 3.29 -3.33
C SER A 51 -10.74 3.60 -4.48
N ALA A 52 -11.22 3.93 -5.69
CA ALA A 52 -10.37 4.29 -6.83
C ALA A 52 -9.48 5.52 -6.56
N ILE A 53 -9.88 6.40 -5.64
CA ILE A 53 -9.12 7.60 -5.22
C ILE A 53 -8.54 7.46 -3.81
N CYS A 54 -8.56 6.26 -3.22
CA CYS A 54 -8.18 6.03 -1.84
C CYS A 54 -7.50 4.65 -1.72
N ALA A 55 -8.16 3.72 -1.05
CA ALA A 55 -7.71 2.36 -0.76
C ALA A 55 -7.22 1.51 -1.95
N GLY A 56 -7.65 1.83 -3.18
CA GLY A 56 -7.27 1.09 -4.37
C GLY A 56 -5.76 1.09 -4.55
N ALA A 57 -5.13 2.27 -4.47
CA ALA A 57 -3.68 2.39 -4.58
C ALA A 57 -2.94 1.62 -3.47
N GLU A 58 -3.42 1.75 -2.22
CA GLU A 58 -2.86 1.05 -1.04
C GLU A 58 -2.84 -0.47 -1.24
N LYS A 59 -3.92 -1.04 -1.78
CA LYS A 59 -4.09 -2.49 -1.99
C LYS A 59 -3.33 -3.03 -3.19
N MET A 60 -3.15 -2.21 -4.23
CA MET A 60 -2.47 -2.66 -5.46
C MET A 60 -1.00 -2.98 -5.21
N GLY A 61 -0.29 -2.19 -4.40
CA GLY A 61 1.12 -2.45 -4.06
C GLY A 61 1.36 -3.87 -3.52
N PRO A 62 0.81 -4.25 -2.35
CA PRO A 62 0.93 -5.61 -1.82
C PRO A 62 0.17 -6.65 -2.66
N GLY A 63 -0.87 -6.27 -3.38
CA GLY A 63 -1.55 -7.17 -4.31
C GLY A 63 -0.63 -7.70 -5.41
N LEU A 64 0.14 -6.79 -6.03
CA LEU A 64 1.07 -7.13 -7.10
C LEU A 64 2.39 -7.74 -6.60
N THR A 65 2.85 -7.34 -5.41
CA THR A 65 4.16 -7.79 -4.88
C THR A 65 4.07 -8.99 -3.94
N GLN A 66 2.92 -9.20 -3.28
CA GLN A 66 2.75 -10.20 -2.22
C GLN A 66 1.46 -11.03 -2.38
N GLY A 67 0.66 -10.78 -3.42
CA GLY A 67 -0.63 -11.45 -3.63
C GLY A 67 -1.73 -11.04 -2.65
N PHE A 68 -1.52 -10.01 -1.83
CA PHE A 68 -2.49 -9.58 -0.80
C PHE A 68 -3.27 -8.33 -1.22
N PHE A 69 -4.49 -8.53 -1.74
CA PHE A 69 -5.41 -7.46 -2.18
C PHE A 69 -6.32 -6.95 -1.06
N GLY A 70 -5.75 -6.76 0.14
CA GLY A 70 -6.48 -6.41 1.35
C GLY A 70 -5.92 -5.18 2.05
N TYR A 71 -6.62 -4.73 3.08
CA TYR A 71 -6.05 -3.77 4.02
C TYR A 71 -5.07 -4.47 4.94
N ARG A 72 -3.92 -3.85 5.17
CA ARG A 72 -2.94 -4.34 6.13
C ARG A 72 -3.19 -3.68 7.47
N ASP A 73 -3.02 -4.46 8.53
CA ASP A 73 -2.79 -3.93 9.86
C ASP A 73 -1.37 -4.32 10.27
N TYR A 74 -0.77 -3.54 11.16
CA TYR A 74 0.63 -3.69 11.54
C TYR A 74 0.73 -4.14 12.99
N ASP A 75 1.77 -4.93 13.30
CA ASP A 75 2.02 -5.39 14.66
C ASP A 75 2.64 -4.27 15.51
N LEU A 76 1.78 -3.34 15.92
CA LEU A 76 2.15 -2.20 16.75
C LEU A 76 2.57 -2.61 18.17
N ALA A 77 2.25 -3.84 18.61
CA ALA A 77 2.60 -4.33 19.93
C ALA A 77 4.07 -4.79 19.99
N ASN A 78 4.59 -5.37 18.91
CA ASN A 78 5.95 -5.93 18.87
C ASN A 78 6.94 -5.11 18.03
N THR A 79 6.49 -4.10 17.27
CA THR A 79 7.42 -3.29 16.46
C THR A 79 8.43 -2.50 17.31
N ASN A 80 9.70 -2.53 16.92
CA ASN A 80 10.78 -1.71 17.52
C ASN A 80 11.22 -0.57 16.59
N CYS A 81 10.71 -0.53 15.36
CA CYS A 81 10.93 0.55 14.42
C CYS A 81 9.66 0.79 13.62
N LEU A 82 8.99 1.91 13.88
CA LEU A 82 7.81 2.32 13.14
C LEU A 82 8.19 3.41 12.15
N VAL A 83 8.06 3.10 10.85
CA VAL A 83 8.16 4.09 9.78
C VAL A 83 6.75 4.48 9.34
N ALA A 84 6.30 5.69 9.71
CA ALA A 84 5.05 6.24 9.24
C ALA A 84 5.31 7.06 7.96
N TRP A 85 4.97 6.49 6.80
CA TRP A 85 5.27 7.06 5.49
C TRP A 85 4.02 7.64 4.83
N GLY A 86 4.00 8.96 4.61
CA GLY A 86 2.89 9.68 3.98
C GLY A 86 1.57 9.58 4.77
N THR A 87 1.64 9.31 6.07
CA THR A 87 0.47 9.06 6.92
C THR A 87 0.64 9.65 8.31
N ASP A 88 -0.48 10.13 8.87
CA ASP A 88 -0.57 10.58 10.26
C ASP A 88 -1.54 9.64 11.02
N PRO A 89 -1.05 8.53 11.58
CA PRO A 89 -1.91 7.53 12.19
C PRO A 89 -2.52 7.98 13.52
N LEU A 90 -2.09 9.12 14.06
CA LEU A 90 -2.68 9.74 15.24
C LEU A 90 -3.88 10.64 14.90
N ALA A 91 -3.97 11.09 13.64
CA ALA A 91 -5.05 11.98 13.17
C ALA A 91 -6.03 11.27 12.24
N SER A 92 -5.54 10.47 11.30
CA SER A 92 -6.35 9.91 10.22
C SER A 92 -5.79 8.59 9.69
N ASN A 93 -6.28 7.47 10.23
CA ASN A 93 -6.02 6.13 9.70
C ASN A 93 -7.16 5.17 10.10
N ARG A 94 -7.06 3.89 9.74
CA ARG A 94 -7.87 2.84 10.38
C ARG A 94 -7.40 2.63 11.80
N MET A 95 -8.34 2.32 12.69
CA MET A 95 -8.04 1.98 14.08
C MET A 95 -7.21 3.05 14.82
N VAL A 96 -7.45 4.35 14.56
CA VAL A 96 -6.77 5.47 15.24
C VAL A 96 -6.68 5.27 16.78
N PRO A 97 -7.74 4.81 17.49
CA PRO A 97 -7.63 4.56 18.92
C PRO A 97 -6.55 3.54 19.30
N ASN A 98 -6.40 2.46 18.52
CA ASN A 98 -5.35 1.46 18.74
C ASN A 98 -3.97 2.07 18.50
N THR A 99 -3.78 2.83 17.41
CA THR A 99 -2.48 3.46 17.16
C THR A 99 -2.13 4.48 18.23
N ILE A 100 -3.06 5.35 18.65
CA ILE A 100 -2.84 6.29 19.76
C ILE A 100 -2.40 5.55 21.03
N HIS A 101 -3.07 4.44 21.37
CA HIS A 101 -2.73 3.64 22.54
C HIS A 101 -1.30 3.06 22.45
N ARG A 102 -0.91 2.53 21.28
CA ARG A 102 0.39 1.87 21.08
C ARG A 102 1.56 2.82 20.80
N PHE A 103 1.30 4.02 20.29
CA PHE A 103 2.35 4.93 19.83
C PHE A 103 3.32 5.32 20.96
N GLY A 104 2.79 5.59 22.17
CA GLY A 104 3.62 5.87 23.35
C GLY A 104 4.48 4.69 23.79
N GLU A 105 3.97 3.46 23.65
CA GLU A 105 4.73 2.24 23.96
C GLU A 105 5.88 2.04 22.98
N ILE A 106 5.64 2.31 21.68
CA ILE A 106 6.67 2.23 20.64
C ILE A 106 7.74 3.31 20.89
N LEU A 107 7.32 4.54 21.21
CA LEU A 107 8.26 5.62 21.54
C LEU A 107 9.20 5.26 22.68
N ALA A 108 8.71 4.56 23.70
CA ALA A 108 9.51 4.19 24.86
C ALA A 108 10.51 3.04 24.59
N ARG A 109 10.20 2.13 23.66
CA ARG A 109 10.99 0.91 23.43
C ARG A 109 11.82 0.90 22.16
N GLY A 110 11.51 1.77 21.20
CA GLY A 110 12.08 1.71 19.86
C GLY A 110 12.05 3.06 19.15
N THR A 111 12.26 3.03 17.83
CA THR A 111 12.38 4.24 17.01
C THR A 111 11.10 4.50 16.23
N ILE A 112 10.75 5.77 16.10
CA ILE A 112 9.66 6.21 15.23
C ILE A 112 10.23 7.22 14.24
N ILE A 113 10.09 6.91 12.96
CA ILE A 113 10.51 7.74 11.84
C ILE A 113 9.26 8.14 11.07
N VAL A 114 9.13 9.42 10.75
CA VAL A 114 7.99 9.94 9.98
C VAL A 114 8.50 10.55 8.68
N VAL A 115 8.04 10.01 7.56
CA VAL A 115 8.29 10.56 6.21
C VAL A 115 7.03 11.31 5.79
N ASP A 116 7.06 12.64 5.89
CA ASP A 116 5.90 13.49 5.57
C ASP A 116 6.42 14.90 5.23
N PRO A 117 6.03 15.53 4.10
CA PRO A 117 6.38 16.92 3.81
C PRO A 117 5.89 17.91 4.88
N ARG A 118 4.84 17.56 5.63
CA ARG A 118 4.24 18.37 6.68
C ARG A 118 4.64 17.83 8.06
N LEU A 119 4.87 18.74 9.00
CA LEU A 119 5.00 18.38 10.42
C LEU A 119 3.63 17.94 10.97
N SER A 120 3.34 16.64 10.87
CA SER A 120 2.12 15.98 11.32
C SER A 120 2.09 15.74 12.83
N ASN A 121 0.96 15.26 13.38
CA ASN A 121 0.87 14.93 14.81
C ASN A 121 1.84 13.81 15.17
N ALA A 122 1.98 12.81 14.29
CA ALA A 122 2.99 11.78 14.42
C ALA A 122 4.41 12.35 14.29
N ALA A 123 4.68 13.21 13.30
CA ALA A 123 6.01 13.80 13.09
C ALA A 123 6.47 14.63 14.30
N ALA A 124 5.59 15.43 14.89
CA ALA A 124 5.87 16.23 16.07
C ALA A 124 6.21 15.40 17.32
N LYS A 125 5.95 14.09 17.31
CA LYS A 125 6.25 13.16 18.41
C LYS A 125 7.32 12.14 18.05
N ALA A 126 7.74 12.09 16.79
CA ALA A 126 8.69 11.09 16.29
C ALA A 126 10.11 11.38 16.76
N HIS A 127 10.96 10.35 16.71
CA HIS A 127 12.39 10.52 16.93
C HIS A 127 13.05 11.23 15.74
N GLU A 128 12.58 10.87 14.53
CA GLU A 128 13.05 11.47 13.28
C GLU A 128 11.87 11.88 12.42
N TRP A 129 11.97 13.08 11.84
CA TRP A 129 11.06 13.57 10.82
C TRP A 129 11.85 13.88 9.55
N LEU A 130 11.46 13.25 8.45
CA LEU A 130 12.03 13.44 7.12
C LEU A 130 11.06 14.28 6.28
N PRO A 131 11.25 15.60 6.17
CA PRO A 131 10.41 16.50 5.38
C PRO A 131 10.71 16.37 3.88
N VAL A 132 10.31 15.25 3.29
CA VAL A 132 10.52 14.97 1.86
C VAL A 132 9.83 16.01 0.98
N LYS A 133 10.40 16.27 -0.21
CA LYS A 133 9.72 17.07 -1.22
C LYS A 133 8.51 16.28 -1.74
N PRO A 134 7.31 16.87 -1.87
CA PRO A 134 6.16 16.16 -2.41
C PRO A 134 6.47 15.52 -3.77
N GLY A 135 6.18 14.23 -3.91
CA GLY A 135 6.43 13.46 -5.13
C GLY A 135 7.82 12.84 -5.24
N THR A 136 8.68 12.95 -4.23
CA THR A 136 10.03 12.33 -4.21
C THR A 136 10.13 11.11 -3.30
N ASP A 137 9.00 10.56 -2.85
CA ASP A 137 8.94 9.38 -2.00
C ASP A 137 9.63 8.16 -2.62
N GLY A 138 9.43 7.95 -3.93
CA GLY A 138 10.09 6.86 -4.66
C GLY A 138 11.62 6.96 -4.61
N ALA A 139 12.17 8.16 -4.80
CA ALA A 139 13.61 8.36 -4.74
C ALA A 139 14.18 8.08 -3.33
N LEU A 140 13.45 8.40 -2.26
CA LEU A 140 13.85 8.05 -0.90
C LEU A 140 13.78 6.53 -0.67
N ALA A 141 12.72 5.87 -1.15
CA ALA A 141 12.59 4.42 -1.04
C ALA A 141 13.73 3.69 -1.78
N ASP A 142 14.08 4.14 -2.97
CA ASP A 142 15.19 3.60 -3.76
C ASP A 142 16.54 3.86 -3.08
N ALA A 143 16.74 5.03 -2.47
CA ALA A 143 17.96 5.32 -1.72
C ALA A 143 18.10 4.44 -0.47
N ILE A 144 17.01 4.18 0.26
CA ILE A 144 17.01 3.24 1.40
C ILE A 144 17.33 1.83 0.90
N ALA A 145 16.71 1.37 -0.19
CA ALA A 145 16.98 0.07 -0.78
C ALA A 145 18.45 -0.05 -1.21
N HIS A 146 19.01 1.00 -1.84
CA HIS A 146 20.42 1.06 -2.21
C HIS A 146 21.32 0.81 -1.01
N VAL A 147 21.16 1.57 0.08
CA VAL A 147 21.96 1.40 1.29
C VAL A 147 21.82 -0.01 1.86
N LEU A 148 20.59 -0.53 1.96
CA LEU A 148 20.35 -1.90 2.46
C LEU A 148 21.09 -2.96 1.64
N LEU A 149 21.16 -2.80 0.32
CA LEU A 149 21.82 -3.73 -0.58
C LEU A 149 23.34 -3.53 -0.57
N THR A 150 23.85 -2.32 -0.72
CA THR A 150 25.31 -2.09 -0.78
C THR A 150 26.02 -2.37 0.54
N GLU A 151 25.34 -2.15 1.67
CA GLU A 151 25.90 -2.43 3.00
C GLU A 151 25.61 -3.86 3.50
N GLY A 152 24.84 -4.65 2.76
CA GLY A 152 24.61 -6.04 3.13
C GLY A 152 23.59 -6.23 4.27
N LEU A 153 22.64 -5.31 4.44
CA LEU A 153 21.71 -5.26 5.59
C LEU A 153 20.39 -6.00 5.37
N TRP A 154 20.19 -6.66 4.22
CA TRP A 154 18.94 -7.39 3.95
C TRP A 154 18.86 -8.72 4.71
N ASN A 155 17.63 -9.22 4.87
CA ASN A 155 17.38 -10.52 5.48
C ASN A 155 17.70 -11.66 4.49
N ARG A 156 18.88 -12.27 4.64
CA ARG A 156 19.37 -13.37 3.77
C ARG A 156 18.60 -14.68 3.92
N GLU A 157 17.93 -14.90 5.05
CA GLU A 157 17.11 -16.09 5.25
C GLU A 157 15.84 -16.02 4.41
N PHE A 158 15.25 -14.82 4.32
CA PHE A 158 14.04 -14.56 3.54
C PHE A 158 14.35 -14.32 2.07
N VAL A 159 15.24 -13.36 1.77
CA VAL A 159 15.51 -12.91 0.39
C VAL A 159 16.34 -13.93 -0.36
N GLY A 160 17.47 -14.35 0.22
CA GLY A 160 18.53 -15.06 -0.51
C GLY A 160 19.87 -14.38 -0.34
N ASP A 161 20.90 -14.92 -1.00
CA ASP A 161 22.25 -14.36 -0.99
C ASP A 161 23.02 -14.77 -2.26
N PHE A 162 24.19 -14.16 -2.46
CA PHE A 162 25.12 -14.54 -3.52
C PHE A 162 25.68 -15.95 -3.29
N LYS A 163 25.83 -16.71 -4.38
CA LYS A 163 26.28 -18.12 -4.34
C LYS A 163 27.67 -18.30 -3.72
N ASP A 164 28.53 -17.28 -3.81
CA ASP A 164 29.87 -17.26 -3.23
C ASP A 164 29.94 -16.56 -1.87
N GLY A 165 28.81 -16.09 -1.34
CA GLY A 165 28.68 -15.40 -0.06
C GLY A 165 29.26 -13.98 -0.03
N LYS A 166 29.70 -13.44 -1.17
CA LYS A 166 30.22 -12.07 -1.27
C LYS A 166 29.10 -11.13 -1.70
N ASN A 167 29.00 -9.98 -1.03
CA ASN A 167 28.07 -8.95 -1.48
C ASN A 167 28.58 -8.33 -2.80
N LEU A 168 27.88 -8.58 -3.91
CA LEU A 168 28.19 -7.98 -5.22
C LEU A 168 27.37 -6.73 -5.51
N PHE A 169 26.44 -6.32 -4.63
CA PHE A 169 25.77 -5.03 -4.77
C PHE A 169 26.76 -3.89 -4.50
N VAL A 170 27.28 -3.29 -5.57
CA VAL A 170 28.21 -2.17 -5.53
C VAL A 170 27.59 -0.98 -6.28
N ALA A 171 27.74 0.21 -5.73
CA ALA A 171 27.16 1.41 -6.31
C ALA A 171 27.66 1.65 -7.74
N GLY A 172 26.72 1.76 -8.69
CA GLY A 172 27.02 1.99 -10.11
C GLY A 172 27.39 0.73 -10.91
N GLU A 173 27.48 -0.43 -10.26
CA GLU A 173 27.81 -1.71 -10.90
C GLU A 173 26.52 -2.51 -11.16
N THR A 174 26.49 -3.26 -12.27
CA THR A 174 25.40 -4.21 -12.54
C THR A 174 25.75 -5.56 -11.96
N VAL A 175 24.78 -6.22 -11.33
CA VAL A 175 24.94 -7.56 -10.78
C VAL A 175 24.41 -8.59 -11.79
N ASP A 176 25.18 -9.67 -11.99
CA ASP A 176 24.70 -10.83 -12.73
C ASP A 176 23.63 -11.56 -11.90
N GLU A 177 22.39 -11.62 -12.40
CA GLU A 177 21.27 -12.32 -11.77
C GLU A 177 21.61 -13.79 -11.47
N ALA A 178 22.41 -14.44 -12.33
CA ALA A 178 22.81 -15.82 -12.13
C ALA A 178 23.74 -16.01 -10.91
N ALA A 179 24.35 -14.94 -10.38
CA ALA A 179 25.18 -14.97 -9.19
C ALA A 179 24.35 -14.98 -7.89
N PHE A 180 23.09 -14.55 -7.93
CA PHE A 180 22.22 -14.45 -6.76
C PHE A 180 21.29 -15.68 -6.66
N ALA A 181 21.09 -16.19 -5.46
CA ALA A 181 20.20 -17.31 -5.19
C ALA A 181 19.04 -16.85 -4.29
N GLU A 182 17.90 -16.51 -4.90
CA GLU A 182 16.69 -16.11 -4.18
C GLU A 182 16.01 -17.28 -3.45
N LYS A 183 15.30 -16.98 -2.37
CA LYS A 183 14.60 -17.96 -1.53
C LYS A 183 13.09 -17.75 -1.47
N LYS A 184 12.66 -16.59 -0.94
CA LYS A 184 11.22 -16.22 -0.78
C LYS A 184 10.85 -14.96 -1.57
N THR A 185 11.80 -14.37 -2.28
CA THR A 185 11.60 -13.25 -3.19
C THR A 185 11.75 -13.72 -4.64
N HIS A 186 11.39 -12.84 -5.57
CA HIS A 186 11.62 -13.04 -7.00
C HIS A 186 11.96 -11.69 -7.64
N GLY A 187 13.02 -11.66 -8.46
CA GLY A 187 13.40 -10.52 -9.28
C GLY A 187 14.02 -9.36 -8.50
N LEU A 188 14.77 -9.65 -7.44
CA LEU A 188 15.59 -8.64 -6.76
C LEU A 188 16.74 -8.14 -7.64
N VAL A 189 17.38 -9.05 -8.39
CA VAL A 189 18.47 -8.77 -9.33
C VAL A 189 17.92 -8.80 -10.75
#